data_AF-A0A2Z6PBN4-F1
#
_entry.id   AF-A0A2Z6PBN4-F1
#
_cell.length_a   1.000
_cell.length_b   1.000
_cell.length_c   1.000
_cell.angle_alpha   90.00
_cell.angle_beta   90.00
_cell.angle_gamma   90.00
#
_symmetry.space_group_name_H-M   'P 1'
#
loop_
_entity.id
_entity.type
_entity.pdbx_description
1 polymer ?
#
loop_
_entity_poly.entity_id
_entity_poly.type
_entity_poly.pdbx_seq_one_letter_code
_entity_poly.pdbx_strand_id
1 'polypeptide(L)'
;MASASTITSTFLTKTPNSSSFTDKSSSFNQSLNLGFKPRHSVSVSASAAPSPPPSYDLNSFKFAPIKESIVSREMTRRYMTDMVTHADTDVVIVGAGSAGLSCAYELSKNPNVKIAIIEQSVSPGGGAWLGGQLFSAMVVRKPAHHFLDELEIEYDEQDDYVVIKHAALFTSTIMSKLLARPNVKLFNAVAAEDLIVKNGRVGGVVTNWALVSLNHDTQSCMDPNVMESKVVVSSCGHDGPFGATGVKRLKSIGLIDTVPGMKALDMNTAEDAIVRHTREVVPGMIVTGMEVAEIDGAPRMKAAHLALRALGLPNAVDYAGKIHPELVLAAADSAEVAEA
;
A
#
# COMPACT_ATOMS: atom_id res chain seq x y z
N MET A 1 -49.03 12.53 -32.86
CA MET A 1 -50.48 12.83 -33.00
C MET A 1 -51.18 12.07 -31.88
N ALA A 2 -51.43 12.73 -30.74
CA ALA A 2 -52.77 13.15 -30.29
C ALA A 2 -53.73 11.95 -30.15
N SER A 3 -54.13 11.56 -28.94
CA SER A 3 -55.21 12.28 -28.26
C SER A 3 -55.25 11.97 -26.76
N ALA A 4 -55.49 13.03 -26.00
CA ALA A 4 -55.86 13.03 -24.60
C ALA A 4 -57.38 12.86 -24.46
N SER A 5 -57.82 12.29 -23.34
CA SER A 5 -59.18 12.45 -22.83
C SER A 5 -59.16 12.58 -21.31
N THR A 6 -59.51 13.78 -20.86
CA THR A 6 -59.75 14.19 -19.47
C THR A 6 -61.23 13.97 -19.15
N ILE A 7 -61.57 13.42 -17.97
CA ILE A 7 -62.83 13.74 -17.27
C ILE A 7 -62.57 13.90 -15.77
N THR A 8 -63.10 15.01 -15.27
CA THR A 8 -63.07 15.61 -13.92
C THR A 8 -64.25 15.19 -13.02
N SER A 9 -64.04 15.20 -11.70
CA SER A 9 -65.03 15.65 -10.68
C SER A 9 -64.32 15.98 -9.34
N THR A 10 -64.09 17.25 -8.97
CA THR A 10 -64.81 18.06 -7.92
C THR A 10 -65.32 17.27 -6.70
N PHE A 11 -64.99 17.61 -5.44
CA PHE A 11 -65.31 18.85 -4.70
C PHE A 11 -64.43 19.09 -3.43
N LEU A 12 -64.10 20.38 -3.16
CA LEU A 12 -64.09 21.20 -1.90
C LEU A 12 -63.75 20.53 -0.52
N THR A 13 -63.10 21.11 0.51
CA THR A 13 -62.52 22.42 0.88
C THR A 13 -61.87 22.31 2.30
N LYS A 14 -60.80 23.09 2.56
CA LYS A 14 -60.39 23.83 3.82
C LYS A 14 -60.48 23.10 5.19
N THR A 15 -59.52 23.12 6.13
CA THR A 15 -58.54 24.13 6.61
C THR A 15 -57.55 23.47 7.60
N PRO A 16 -56.42 24.14 7.98
CA PRO A 16 -55.33 23.56 8.75
C PRO A 16 -55.46 23.80 10.27
N ASN A 17 -54.85 22.94 11.10
CA ASN A 17 -54.62 23.22 12.52
C ASN A 17 -53.13 23.26 12.84
N SER A 18 -52.74 24.41 13.37
CA SER A 18 -51.47 24.75 14.00
C SER A 18 -51.25 23.98 15.31
N SER A 19 -50.01 23.61 15.60
CA SER A 19 -49.53 23.56 16.99
C SER A 19 -48.09 24.03 17.08
N SER A 20 -47.94 25.18 17.73
CA SER A 20 -46.70 25.80 18.19
C SER A 20 -46.29 25.17 19.52
N PHE A 21 -45.06 24.69 19.62
CA PHE A 21 -44.40 24.43 20.89
C PHE A 21 -43.15 25.32 21.00
N THR A 22 -43.28 26.35 21.82
CA THR A 22 -42.18 27.08 22.45
C THR A 22 -41.95 26.46 23.82
N ASP A 23 -40.72 26.13 24.18
CA ASP A 23 -40.35 26.10 25.59
C ASP A 23 -38.90 26.48 25.84
N LYS A 24 -38.71 27.00 27.05
CA LYS A 24 -37.73 28.01 27.43
C LYS A 24 -36.34 27.47 27.77
N SER A 25 -35.40 28.39 27.64
CA SER A 25 -34.07 28.45 28.25
C SER A 25 -34.00 28.03 29.72
N SER A 26 -32.95 27.32 30.09
CA SER A 26 -32.36 27.45 31.44
C SER A 26 -30.83 27.42 31.33
N SER A 27 -30.24 28.49 31.86
CA SER A 27 -28.82 28.75 31.97
C SER A 27 -28.35 28.34 33.36
N PHE A 28 -27.26 27.59 33.44
CA PHE A 28 -26.51 27.37 34.68
C PHE A 28 -25.01 27.61 34.42
N ASN A 29 -24.55 28.77 34.88
CA ASN A 29 -23.14 29.11 35.01
C ASN A 29 -22.65 28.61 36.37
N GLN A 30 -21.62 27.78 36.40
CA GLN A 30 -20.67 27.74 37.51
C GLN A 30 -19.24 27.63 36.96
N SER A 31 -18.47 28.66 37.26
CA SER A 31 -17.07 28.83 36.89
C SER A 31 -16.18 28.22 37.98
N LEU A 32 -15.27 27.32 37.59
CA LEU A 32 -14.14 26.90 38.43
C LEU A 32 -12.87 27.57 37.89
N ASN A 33 -12.34 28.51 38.67
CA ASN A 33 -11.13 29.28 38.40
C ASN A 33 -9.91 28.48 38.87
N LEU A 34 -9.15 27.89 37.94
CA LEU A 34 -7.80 27.36 38.19
C LEU A 34 -6.81 28.24 37.43
N GLY A 35 -6.10 29.08 38.18
CA GLY A 35 -5.13 30.03 37.65
C GLY A 35 -3.88 29.34 37.14
N PHE A 36 -3.71 29.28 35.83
CA PHE A 36 -2.43 29.08 35.17
C PHE A 36 -2.07 30.38 34.43
N LYS A 37 -0.94 31.00 34.80
CA LYS A 37 -0.36 32.15 34.07
C LYS A 37 0.44 31.64 32.88
N PRO A 38 0.08 31.92 31.62
CA PRO A 38 0.96 31.67 30.48
C PRO A 38 1.95 32.83 30.36
N ARG A 39 3.25 32.51 30.44
CA ARG A 39 4.31 33.38 29.94
C ARG A 39 4.30 33.33 28.40
N HIS A 40 4.59 34.48 27.79
CA HIS A 40 4.65 34.81 26.35
C HIS A 40 3.36 35.37 25.73
N SER A 41 3.29 36.71 25.68
CA SER A 41 2.37 37.47 24.84
C SER A 41 2.83 37.41 23.38
N VAL A 42 2.26 36.47 22.61
CA VAL A 42 2.31 36.54 21.15
C VAL A 42 1.08 37.35 20.72
N SER A 43 1.32 38.50 20.08
CA SER A 43 0.25 39.28 19.45
C SER A 43 -0.30 38.48 18.26
N VAL A 44 -1.41 37.77 18.48
CA VAL A 44 -2.15 37.11 17.41
C VAL A 44 -2.93 38.19 16.68
N SER A 45 -2.38 38.72 15.58
CA SER A 45 -3.20 39.38 14.58
C SER A 45 -4.21 38.35 14.08
N ALA A 46 -5.49 38.70 14.12
CA ALA A 46 -6.57 37.89 13.56
C ALA A 46 -6.37 37.79 12.03
N SER A 47 -5.61 36.80 11.59
CA SER A 47 -5.57 36.41 10.19
C SER A 47 -6.95 35.91 9.82
N ALA A 48 -7.63 36.62 8.92
CA ALA A 48 -8.92 36.23 8.38
C ALA A 48 -8.89 34.75 7.97
N ALA A 49 -9.94 34.00 8.31
CA ALA A 49 -10.17 32.69 7.74
C ALA A 49 -10.03 32.80 6.21
N PRO A 50 -9.29 31.89 5.54
CA PRO A 50 -9.14 31.95 4.10
C PRO A 50 -10.53 31.99 3.47
N SER A 51 -10.79 33.04 2.69
CA SER A 51 -12.03 33.16 1.91
C SER A 51 -12.22 31.88 1.10
N PRO A 52 -13.45 31.34 1.00
CA PRO A 52 -13.70 30.17 0.16
C PRO A 52 -13.17 30.46 -1.25
N PRO A 53 -12.55 29.46 -1.91
CA PRO A 53 -12.05 29.65 -3.27
C PRO A 53 -13.19 30.19 -4.14
N PRO A 54 -12.93 31.16 -5.02
CA PRO A 54 -13.96 31.72 -5.88
C PRO A 54 -14.66 30.58 -6.61
N SER A 55 -15.99 30.50 -6.48
CA SER A 55 -16.80 29.52 -7.21
C SER A 55 -16.60 29.75 -8.70
N TYR A 56 -16.14 28.73 -9.42
CA TYR A 56 -16.08 28.81 -10.87
C TYR A 56 -17.47 28.56 -11.46
N ASP A 57 -17.81 29.29 -12.52
CA ASP A 57 -19.02 29.04 -13.30
C ASP A 57 -18.69 28.10 -14.44
N LEU A 58 -19.31 26.91 -14.45
CA LEU A 58 -19.12 25.92 -15.51
C LEU A 58 -19.53 26.43 -16.89
N ASN A 59 -20.43 27.43 -16.98
CA ASN A 59 -20.85 28.01 -18.25
C ASN A 59 -19.84 29.02 -18.82
N SER A 60 -18.93 29.54 -17.99
CA SER A 60 -17.88 30.48 -18.38
C SER A 60 -16.46 30.02 -17.99
N PHE A 61 -16.32 28.74 -17.64
CA PHE A 61 -15.07 28.16 -17.20
C PHE A 61 -14.04 28.14 -18.32
N LYS A 62 -12.82 28.59 -18.01
CA LYS A 62 -11.69 28.51 -18.93
C LYS A 62 -10.40 28.22 -18.17
N PHE A 63 -9.70 27.17 -18.57
CA PHE A 63 -8.34 26.91 -18.09
C PHE A 63 -7.38 28.01 -18.56
N ALA A 64 -6.31 28.23 -17.78
CA ALA A 64 -5.19 29.02 -18.24
C ALA A 64 -4.57 28.41 -19.51
N PRO A 65 -4.05 29.22 -20.45
CA PRO A 65 -3.41 28.70 -21.65
C PRO A 65 -2.14 27.91 -21.32
N ILE A 66 -1.87 26.84 -22.08
CA ILE A 66 -0.68 25.99 -21.94
C ILE A 66 -0.18 25.57 -23.33
N LYS A 67 1.08 25.11 -23.42
CA LYS A 67 1.66 24.49 -24.63
C LYS A 67 1.94 23.02 -24.38
N GLU A 68 1.74 22.18 -25.39
CA GLU A 68 1.95 20.73 -25.34
C GLU A 68 3.39 20.38 -24.94
N SER A 69 4.37 21.12 -25.47
CA SER A 69 5.79 20.95 -25.14
C SER A 69 6.13 21.23 -23.67
N ILE A 70 5.33 22.04 -22.96
CA ILE A 70 5.51 22.25 -21.52
C ILE A 70 5.12 20.98 -20.78
N VAL A 71 3.97 20.38 -21.13
CA VAL A 71 3.48 19.14 -20.50
C VAL A 71 4.47 17.98 -20.73
N SER A 72 4.96 17.80 -21.96
CA SER A 72 5.98 16.79 -22.28
C SER A 72 7.24 16.97 -21.43
N ARG A 73 7.78 18.19 -21.35
CA ARG A 73 8.99 18.48 -20.56
C ARG A 73 8.79 18.26 -19.06
N GLU A 74 7.63 18.62 -18.52
CA GLU A 74 7.34 18.43 -17.10
C GLU A 74 7.34 16.95 -16.72
N MET A 75 6.66 16.10 -17.51
CA MET A 75 6.62 14.66 -17.27
C MET A 75 8.00 14.02 -17.43
N THR A 76 8.68 14.29 -18.54
CA THR A 76 10.02 13.73 -18.81
C THR A 76 11.03 14.15 -17.76
N ARG A 77 11.07 15.43 -17.38
CA ARG A 77 12.04 15.93 -16.39
C ARG A 77 11.87 15.25 -15.04
N ARG A 78 10.62 15.13 -14.56
CA ARG A 78 10.31 14.49 -13.27
C ARG A 78 10.65 13.00 -13.30
N TYR A 79 10.20 12.28 -14.32
CA TYR A 79 10.47 10.85 -14.43
C TYR A 79 11.97 10.55 -14.56
N MET A 80 12.70 11.35 -15.33
CA MET A 80 14.17 11.21 -15.44
C MET A 80 14.87 11.52 -14.11
N THR A 81 14.40 12.52 -13.35
CA THR A 81 14.94 12.82 -12.02
C THR A 81 14.70 11.65 -11.06
N ASP A 82 13.51 11.03 -11.11
CA ASP A 82 13.18 9.84 -10.33
C ASP A 82 14.09 8.66 -10.72
N MET A 83 14.29 8.41 -12.02
CA MET A 83 15.18 7.36 -12.53
C MET A 83 16.62 7.56 -12.07
N VAL A 84 17.15 8.78 -12.13
CA VAL A 84 18.52 9.09 -11.66
C VAL A 84 18.61 8.91 -10.14
N THR A 85 17.62 9.38 -9.38
CA THR A 85 17.60 9.29 -7.92
C THR A 85 17.52 7.84 -7.42
N HIS A 86 16.73 7.01 -8.10
CA HIS A 86 16.48 5.63 -7.71
C HIS A 86 17.35 4.61 -8.44
N ALA A 87 18.27 5.00 -9.33
CA ALA A 87 19.27 4.09 -9.88
C ALA A 87 20.10 3.39 -8.79
N ASP A 88 20.26 4.04 -7.64
CA ASP A 88 20.78 3.50 -6.37
C ASP A 88 19.85 3.90 -5.21
N THR A 89 19.10 2.92 -4.69
CA THR A 89 18.05 3.14 -3.67
C THR A 89 18.27 2.25 -2.43
N ASP A 90 17.63 2.57 -1.30
CA ASP A 90 17.79 1.72 -0.10
C ASP A 90 17.02 0.41 -0.25
N VAL A 91 15.74 0.51 -0.64
CA VAL A 91 14.86 -0.65 -0.83
C VAL A 91 14.20 -0.61 -2.21
N VAL A 92 14.21 -1.75 -2.89
CA VAL A 92 13.35 -2.02 -4.05
C VAL A 92 12.27 -3.02 -3.64
N ILE A 93 11.01 -2.69 -3.89
CA ILE A 93 9.88 -3.58 -3.68
C ILE A 93 9.33 -3.99 -5.04
N VAL A 94 9.35 -5.30 -5.34
CA VAL A 94 8.83 -5.83 -6.61
C VAL A 94 7.43 -6.36 -6.40
N GLY A 95 6.46 -5.76 -7.11
CA GLY A 95 5.03 -5.98 -6.96
C GLY A 95 4.38 -4.99 -6.00
N ALA A 96 3.38 -4.25 -6.48
CA ALA A 96 2.55 -3.35 -5.70
C ALA A 96 1.20 -3.99 -5.35
N GLY A 97 1.19 -5.30 -5.07
CA GLY A 97 0.05 -5.98 -4.46
C GLY A 97 -0.12 -5.58 -2.99
N SER A 98 -1.17 -6.06 -2.31
CA SER A 98 -1.41 -5.70 -0.91
C SER A 98 -0.21 -5.98 0.02
N ALA A 99 0.55 -7.06 -0.19
CA ALA A 99 1.74 -7.35 0.63
C ALA A 99 2.88 -6.34 0.38
N GLY A 100 3.16 -6.03 -0.89
CA GLY A 100 4.16 -5.03 -1.27
C GLY A 100 3.78 -3.61 -0.81
N LEU A 101 2.51 -3.23 -0.96
CA LEU A 101 1.98 -1.95 -0.47
C LEU A 101 2.05 -1.85 1.06
N SER A 102 1.68 -2.90 1.79
CA SER A 102 1.83 -2.95 3.27
C SER A 102 3.29 -2.84 3.70
N CYS A 103 4.20 -3.57 3.04
CA CYS A 103 5.63 -3.48 3.32
C CYS A 103 6.17 -2.07 3.07
N ALA A 104 5.84 -1.49 1.90
CA ALA A 104 6.22 -0.15 1.54
C ALA A 104 5.69 0.89 2.54
N TYR A 105 4.43 0.73 2.98
CA TYR A 105 3.80 1.60 3.96
C TYR A 105 4.43 1.45 5.34
N GLU A 106 4.89 0.27 5.76
CA GLU A 106 5.63 0.16 7.01
C GLU A 106 7.01 0.82 6.91
N LEU A 107 7.78 0.48 5.87
CA LEU A 107 9.13 0.98 5.66
C LEU A 107 9.20 2.51 5.56
N SER A 108 8.26 3.10 4.81
CA SER A 108 8.29 4.54 4.54
C SER A 108 7.91 5.39 5.76
N LYS A 109 7.52 4.79 6.89
CA LYS A 109 7.34 5.52 8.16
C LYS A 109 8.67 6.07 8.65
N ASN A 110 9.78 5.41 8.29
CA ASN A 110 11.11 5.98 8.43
C ASN A 110 11.41 6.88 7.22
N PRO A 111 11.44 8.22 7.37
CA PRO A 111 11.65 9.13 6.24
C PRO A 111 13.04 9.05 5.62
N ASN A 112 13.99 8.38 6.29
CA ASN A 112 15.38 8.26 5.83
C ASN A 112 15.60 7.07 4.88
N VAL A 113 14.59 6.24 4.65
CA VAL A 113 14.67 5.07 3.75
C VAL A 113 14.07 5.43 2.41
N LYS A 114 14.87 5.42 1.33
CA LYS A 114 14.41 5.60 -0.05
C LYS A 114 13.82 4.29 -0.59
N ILE A 115 12.55 4.34 -1.00
CA ILE A 115 11.81 3.15 -1.45
C ILE A 115 11.38 3.33 -2.90
N ALA A 116 11.85 2.43 -3.77
CA ALA A 116 11.35 2.27 -5.12
C ALA A 116 10.41 1.07 -5.18
N ILE A 117 9.22 1.24 -5.75
CA ILE A 117 8.25 0.17 -5.98
C ILE A 117 8.18 -0.09 -7.48
N ILE A 118 8.51 -1.31 -7.91
CA ILE A 118 8.44 -1.76 -9.30
C ILE A 118 7.15 -2.56 -9.48
N GLU A 119 6.25 -2.08 -10.33
CA GLU A 119 4.97 -2.74 -10.63
C GLU A 119 4.80 -2.89 -12.13
N GLN A 120 4.64 -4.13 -12.59
CA GLN A 120 4.56 -4.46 -14.01
C GLN A 120 3.21 -4.04 -14.64
N SER A 121 2.13 -4.07 -13.88
CA SER A 121 0.83 -3.53 -14.31
C SER A 121 0.85 -2.00 -14.39
N VAL A 122 0.03 -1.44 -15.27
CA VAL A 122 -0.27 0.00 -15.24
C VAL A 122 -0.97 0.36 -13.93
N SER A 123 -1.89 -0.49 -13.46
CA SER A 123 -2.60 -0.30 -12.20
C SER A 123 -1.95 -1.10 -11.06
N PRO A 124 -1.42 -0.44 -10.02
CA PRO A 124 -0.99 -1.12 -8.80
C PRO A 124 -2.19 -1.70 -8.03
N GLY A 125 -1.92 -2.44 -6.96
CA GLY A 125 -2.92 -3.10 -6.09
C GLY A 125 -2.98 -4.62 -6.26
N GLY A 126 -2.46 -5.15 -7.37
CA GLY A 126 -2.48 -6.57 -7.68
C GLY A 126 -3.88 -7.17 -7.55
N GLY A 127 -4.00 -8.33 -6.90
CA GLY A 127 -5.29 -9.00 -6.68
C GLY A 127 -6.18 -8.38 -5.58
N ALA A 128 -5.81 -7.25 -4.97
CA ALA A 128 -6.56 -6.67 -3.84
C ALA A 128 -7.67 -5.68 -4.26
N TRP A 129 -8.09 -5.72 -5.52
CA TRP A 129 -9.23 -4.92 -6.00
C TRP A 129 -10.59 -5.58 -5.75
N LEU A 130 -10.60 -6.89 -5.54
CA LEU A 130 -11.81 -7.70 -5.37
C LEU A 130 -11.64 -8.67 -4.20
N GLY A 131 -12.76 -9.17 -3.71
CA GLY A 131 -12.84 -10.40 -2.94
C GLY A 131 -12.84 -11.65 -3.82
N GLY A 132 -13.31 -12.77 -3.28
CA GLY A 132 -13.42 -14.02 -4.03
C GLY A 132 -14.48 -13.94 -5.14
N GLN A 133 -14.24 -14.62 -6.26
CA GLN A 133 -15.22 -14.81 -7.32
C GLN A 133 -15.84 -13.50 -7.88
N LEU A 134 -15.02 -12.45 -7.96
CA LEU A 134 -15.43 -11.10 -8.40
C LEU A 134 -16.38 -10.36 -7.45
N PHE A 135 -16.62 -10.86 -6.24
CA PHE A 135 -17.33 -10.12 -5.20
C PHE A 135 -16.47 -8.99 -4.62
N SER A 136 -17.08 -8.09 -3.86
CA SER A 136 -16.43 -6.86 -3.41
C SER A 136 -15.76 -6.96 -2.04
N ALA A 137 -16.42 -7.61 -1.07
CA ALA A 137 -16.02 -7.58 0.33
C ALA A 137 -14.63 -8.17 0.56
N MET A 138 -13.85 -7.55 1.45
CA MET A 138 -12.55 -8.04 1.89
C MET A 138 -12.65 -8.47 3.35
N VAL A 139 -12.52 -9.77 3.58
CA VAL A 139 -12.50 -10.36 4.93
C VAL A 139 -11.07 -10.34 5.46
N VAL A 140 -10.88 -9.89 6.70
CA VAL A 140 -9.58 -9.77 7.36
C VAL A 140 -9.69 -10.39 8.76
N ARG A 141 -8.95 -11.47 9.03
CA ARG A 141 -8.92 -12.12 10.35
C ARG A 141 -8.20 -11.25 11.39
N LYS A 142 -8.65 -11.31 12.64
CA LYS A 142 -7.96 -10.66 13.76
C LYS A 142 -6.62 -11.39 14.03
N PRO A 143 -5.53 -10.69 14.41
CA PRO A 143 -5.48 -9.29 14.83
C PRO A 143 -5.20 -8.27 13.71
N ALA A 144 -5.27 -8.63 12.42
CA ALA A 144 -4.88 -7.72 11.33
C ALA A 144 -5.74 -6.45 11.19
N HIS A 145 -6.92 -6.39 11.82
CA HIS A 145 -7.73 -5.17 11.94
C HIS A 145 -6.99 -3.97 12.54
N HIS A 146 -5.99 -4.16 13.41
CA HIS A 146 -5.18 -3.05 13.93
C HIS A 146 -4.43 -2.28 12.85
N PHE A 147 -4.08 -2.95 11.73
CA PHE A 147 -3.49 -2.28 10.59
C PHE A 147 -4.53 -1.46 9.81
N LEU A 148 -5.80 -1.86 9.83
CA LEU A 148 -6.91 -1.09 9.27
C LEU A 148 -7.19 0.15 10.12
N ASP A 149 -7.13 0.02 11.45
CA ASP A 149 -7.24 1.14 12.39
C ASP A 149 -6.17 2.21 12.09
N GLU A 150 -4.92 1.78 11.91
CA GLU A 150 -3.82 2.69 11.58
C GLU A 150 -4.03 3.42 10.24
N LEU A 151 -4.62 2.71 9.27
CA LEU A 151 -4.97 3.29 7.98
C LEU A 151 -6.27 4.11 8.00
N GLU A 152 -7.00 4.10 9.12
CA GLU A 152 -8.32 4.73 9.30
C GLU A 152 -9.35 4.18 8.30
N ILE A 153 -9.34 2.86 8.07
CA ILE A 153 -10.29 2.18 7.18
C ILE A 153 -11.44 1.62 8.01
N GLU A 154 -12.66 2.06 7.73
CA GLU A 154 -13.88 1.49 8.32
C GLU A 154 -14.10 0.04 7.90
N TYR A 155 -14.56 -0.77 8.85
CA TYR A 155 -14.92 -2.17 8.66
C TYR A 155 -16.10 -2.56 9.55
N ASP A 156 -16.83 -3.59 9.14
CA ASP A 156 -17.85 -4.24 9.96
C ASP A 156 -17.17 -5.28 10.85
N GLU A 157 -17.28 -5.12 12.17
CA GLU A 157 -16.66 -6.03 13.13
C GLU A 157 -17.50 -7.32 13.30
N GLN A 158 -16.79 -8.46 13.33
CA GLN A 158 -17.31 -9.78 13.70
C GLN A 158 -16.44 -10.34 14.84
N ASP A 159 -16.76 -11.54 15.34
CA ASP A 159 -16.06 -12.15 16.47
C ASP A 159 -14.54 -12.25 16.22
N ASP A 160 -14.13 -13.09 15.26
CA ASP A 160 -12.72 -13.40 14.97
C ASP A 160 -12.15 -12.71 13.72
N TYR A 161 -12.96 -11.89 13.05
CA TYR A 161 -12.59 -11.22 11.80
C TYR A 161 -13.35 -9.90 11.64
N VAL A 162 -12.93 -9.12 10.64
CA VAL A 162 -13.61 -7.88 10.23
C VAL A 162 -13.83 -7.90 8.72
N VAL A 163 -14.80 -7.14 8.24
CA VAL A 163 -15.16 -7.08 6.82
C VAL A 163 -15.11 -5.64 6.32
N ILE A 164 -14.22 -5.38 5.37
CA ILE A 164 -14.18 -4.11 4.65
C ILE A 164 -15.21 -4.20 3.52
N LYS A 165 -16.09 -3.20 3.42
CA LYS A 165 -17.20 -3.18 2.44
C LYS A 165 -16.77 -3.44 1.00
N HIS A 166 -15.54 -3.02 0.65
CA HIS A 166 -14.94 -3.32 -0.64
C HIS A 166 -13.41 -3.41 -0.53
N ALA A 167 -12.81 -4.42 -1.13
CA ALA A 167 -11.35 -4.58 -1.25
C ALA A 167 -10.64 -3.33 -1.82
N ALA A 168 -11.26 -2.65 -2.78
CA ALA A 168 -10.79 -1.39 -3.33
C ALA A 168 -10.65 -0.27 -2.27
N LEU A 169 -11.46 -0.26 -1.21
CA LEU A 169 -11.34 0.73 -0.14
C LEU A 169 -10.00 0.58 0.59
N PHE A 170 -9.61 -0.66 0.91
CA PHE A 170 -8.29 -0.93 1.49
C PHE A 170 -7.18 -0.49 0.53
N THR A 171 -7.22 -1.00 -0.70
CA THR A 171 -6.14 -0.83 -1.68
C THR A 171 -5.94 0.63 -2.08
N SER A 172 -7.01 1.38 -2.31
CA SER A 172 -6.92 2.81 -2.64
C SER A 172 -6.46 3.65 -1.44
N THR A 173 -6.91 3.34 -0.23
CA THR A 173 -6.53 4.10 0.99
C THR A 173 -5.04 3.93 1.30
N ILE A 174 -4.55 2.69 1.36
CA ILE A 174 -3.11 2.46 1.64
C ILE A 174 -2.23 3.07 0.55
N MET A 175 -2.63 2.96 -0.72
CA MET A 175 -1.89 3.53 -1.84
C MET A 175 -1.87 5.06 -1.77
N SER A 176 -2.99 5.71 -1.44
CA SER A 176 -3.04 7.16 -1.26
C SER A 176 -2.11 7.63 -0.15
N LYS A 177 -2.19 7.01 1.04
CA LYS A 177 -1.33 7.35 2.19
C LYS A 177 0.15 7.08 1.90
N LEU A 178 0.46 6.01 1.18
CA LEU A 178 1.81 5.63 0.79
C LEU A 178 2.41 6.59 -0.25
N LEU A 179 1.71 6.85 -1.35
CA LEU A 179 2.20 7.68 -2.46
C LEU A 179 2.30 9.17 -2.09
N ALA A 180 1.66 9.60 -1.01
CA ALA A 180 1.84 10.94 -0.44
C ALA A 180 3.20 11.10 0.27
N ARG A 181 3.95 10.01 0.54
CA ARG A 181 5.22 10.07 1.26
C ARG A 181 6.37 10.49 0.34
N PRO A 182 7.23 11.44 0.75
CA PRO A 182 8.27 12.01 -0.11
C PRO A 182 9.42 11.05 -0.41
N ASN A 183 9.57 9.98 0.36
CA ASN A 183 10.63 8.98 0.24
C ASN A 183 10.19 7.72 -0.54
N VAL A 184 9.01 7.75 -1.17
CA VAL A 184 8.46 6.63 -1.93
C VAL A 184 8.29 7.02 -3.39
N LYS A 185 8.75 6.15 -4.29
CA LYS A 185 8.49 6.26 -5.73
C LYS A 185 7.87 4.99 -6.26
N LEU A 186 6.74 5.14 -6.96
CA LEU A 186 6.13 4.07 -7.75
C LEU A 186 6.56 4.17 -9.21
N PHE A 187 7.15 3.08 -9.71
CA PHE A 187 7.41 2.82 -11.12
C PHE A 187 6.45 1.71 -11.58
N ASN A 188 5.22 2.09 -11.90
CA ASN A 188 4.25 1.21 -12.54
C ASN A 188 4.50 1.09 -14.05
N ALA A 189 3.92 0.07 -14.69
CA ALA A 189 4.23 -0.34 -16.07
C ALA A 189 5.71 -0.74 -16.29
N VAL A 190 6.42 -1.11 -15.22
CA VAL A 190 7.82 -1.54 -15.23
C VAL A 190 7.91 -2.93 -14.61
N ALA A 191 8.45 -3.90 -15.34
CA ALA A 191 8.68 -5.24 -14.82
C ALA A 191 10.12 -5.39 -14.32
N ALA A 192 10.31 -6.17 -13.27
CA ALA A 192 11.61 -6.73 -12.92
C ALA A 192 11.77 -8.07 -13.66
N GLU A 193 12.72 -8.14 -14.59
CA GLU A 193 12.98 -9.31 -15.44
C GLU A 193 14.06 -10.22 -14.86
N ASP A 194 14.98 -9.65 -14.09
CA ASP A 194 16.11 -10.36 -13.48
C ASP A 194 16.56 -9.65 -12.18
N LEU A 195 17.53 -10.24 -11.49
CA LEU A 195 18.15 -9.75 -10.27
C LEU A 195 19.61 -9.36 -10.54
N ILE A 196 20.08 -8.31 -9.87
CA ILE A 196 21.52 -8.02 -9.80
C ILE A 196 22.09 -8.91 -8.70
N VAL A 197 23.02 -9.81 -9.02
CA VAL A 197 23.65 -10.71 -8.04
C VAL A 197 25.17 -10.54 -8.06
N LYS A 198 25.76 -10.24 -6.90
CA LYS A 198 27.22 -10.11 -6.71
C LYS A 198 27.62 -10.98 -5.52
N ASN A 199 28.55 -11.93 -5.72
CA ASN A 199 29.07 -12.82 -4.66
C ASN A 199 27.97 -13.53 -3.84
N GLY A 200 26.93 -14.04 -4.52
CA GLY A 200 25.81 -14.74 -3.85
C GLY A 200 24.83 -13.83 -3.11
N ARG A 201 25.02 -12.50 -3.15
CA ARG A 201 24.09 -11.51 -2.58
C ARG A 201 23.30 -10.82 -3.68
N VAL A 202 21.99 -10.69 -3.51
CA VAL A 202 21.12 -9.85 -4.34
C VAL A 202 21.37 -8.39 -4.00
N GLY A 203 21.67 -7.58 -5.01
CA GLY A 203 22.04 -6.17 -4.86
C GLY A 203 21.18 -5.22 -5.71
N GLY A 204 20.02 -5.66 -6.18
CA GLY A 204 19.14 -4.87 -7.05
C GLY A 204 18.35 -5.70 -8.03
N VAL A 205 17.71 -5.00 -8.97
CA VAL A 205 16.84 -5.58 -9.98
C VAL A 205 17.21 -5.11 -11.38
N VAL A 206 16.95 -5.96 -12.36
CA VAL A 206 17.01 -5.65 -13.79
C VAL A 206 15.60 -5.36 -14.26
N THR A 207 15.37 -4.20 -14.84
CA THR A 207 14.04 -3.66 -15.11
C THR A 207 13.84 -3.35 -16.58
N ASN A 208 12.62 -3.53 -17.08
CA ASN A 208 12.21 -3.02 -18.37
C ASN A 208 10.78 -2.52 -18.33
N TRP A 209 10.32 -1.84 -19.38
CA TRP A 209 8.89 -1.63 -19.55
C TRP A 209 8.19 -3.00 -19.62
N ALA A 210 7.09 -3.18 -18.90
CA ALA A 210 6.45 -4.50 -18.84
C ALA A 210 6.01 -5.02 -20.21
N LEU A 211 5.63 -4.12 -21.12
CA LEU A 211 5.31 -4.48 -22.51
C LEU A 211 6.54 -4.94 -23.29
N VAL A 212 7.74 -4.40 -23.01
CA VAL A 212 8.97 -4.92 -23.62
C VAL A 212 9.22 -6.35 -23.11
N SER A 213 9.06 -6.58 -21.81
CA SER A 213 9.23 -7.89 -21.17
C SER A 213 8.32 -8.98 -21.73
N LEU A 214 7.09 -8.63 -22.08
CA LEU A 214 6.13 -9.56 -22.67
C LEU A 214 6.36 -9.82 -24.18
N ASN A 215 7.30 -9.10 -24.81
CA ASN A 215 7.42 -9.04 -26.27
C ASN A 215 8.84 -9.25 -26.81
N HIS A 216 9.76 -9.80 -26.01
CA HIS A 216 11.15 -10.11 -26.42
C HIS A 216 11.24 -10.94 -27.70
N ASP A 217 10.29 -11.86 -27.93
CA ASP A 217 10.30 -12.73 -29.12
C ASP A 217 9.67 -12.09 -30.38
N THR A 218 9.18 -10.86 -30.28
CA THR A 218 8.39 -10.22 -31.36
C THR A 218 9.06 -8.98 -31.97
N GLN A 219 10.24 -8.61 -31.50
CA GLN A 219 11.02 -7.45 -31.96
C GLN A 219 12.51 -7.80 -31.96
N SER A 220 13.37 -6.89 -32.43
CA SER A 220 14.81 -6.98 -32.14
C SER A 220 15.05 -6.86 -30.63
N CYS A 221 16.19 -7.38 -30.15
CA CYS A 221 16.53 -7.33 -28.73
C CYS A 221 16.47 -5.90 -28.17
N MET A 222 15.80 -5.76 -27.02
CA MET A 222 15.63 -4.50 -26.30
C MET A 222 16.20 -4.67 -24.89
N ASP A 223 17.46 -4.31 -24.73
CA ASP A 223 18.18 -4.49 -23.47
C ASP A 223 17.44 -3.83 -22.29
N PRO A 224 17.49 -4.44 -21.10
CA PRO A 224 16.90 -3.87 -19.90
C PRO A 224 17.74 -2.73 -19.32
N ASN A 225 17.15 -2.04 -18.34
CA ASN A 225 17.84 -1.12 -17.44
C ASN A 225 18.09 -1.78 -16.07
N VAL A 226 18.77 -1.09 -15.16
CA VAL A 226 19.15 -1.64 -13.84
C VAL A 226 18.86 -0.66 -12.70
N MET A 227 18.59 -1.22 -11.52
CA MET A 227 18.40 -0.47 -10.28
C MET A 227 19.13 -1.19 -9.14
N GLU A 228 20.19 -0.57 -8.61
CA GLU A 228 20.91 -1.08 -7.45
C GLU A 228 20.15 -0.80 -6.15
N SER A 229 20.26 -1.72 -5.19
CA SER A 229 19.63 -1.56 -3.89
C SER A 229 20.35 -2.29 -2.77
N LYS A 230 20.19 -1.80 -1.53
CA LYS A 230 20.72 -2.49 -0.34
C LYS A 230 19.94 -3.77 -0.05
N VAL A 231 18.61 -3.72 -0.22
CA VAL A 231 17.67 -4.83 0.00
C VAL A 231 16.59 -4.82 -1.09
N VAL A 232 16.31 -5.98 -1.67
CA VAL A 232 15.14 -6.24 -2.51
C VAL A 232 14.07 -6.92 -1.67
N VAL A 233 12.82 -6.47 -1.77
CA VAL A 233 11.64 -7.16 -1.24
C VAL A 233 10.80 -7.65 -2.41
N SER A 234 10.78 -8.96 -2.63
CA SER A 234 9.94 -9.59 -3.64
C SER A 234 8.57 -9.90 -3.08
N SER A 235 7.54 -9.36 -3.74
CA SER A 235 6.13 -9.55 -3.41
C SER A 235 5.31 -9.82 -4.67
N CYS A 236 5.87 -10.61 -5.59
CA CYS A 236 5.35 -10.87 -6.95
C CYS A 236 4.07 -11.72 -6.96
N GLY A 237 3.54 -12.11 -5.81
CA GLY A 237 2.39 -13.01 -5.71
C GLY A 237 2.68 -14.38 -6.31
N HIS A 238 1.63 -15.06 -6.78
CA HIS A 238 1.71 -16.41 -7.36
C HIS A 238 1.04 -16.53 -8.73
N ASP A 239 0.22 -15.55 -9.12
CA ASP A 239 -0.63 -15.60 -10.31
C ASP A 239 -0.01 -14.86 -11.50
N GLY A 240 -0.46 -15.23 -12.71
CA GLY A 240 -0.14 -14.52 -13.94
C GLY A 240 1.28 -14.77 -14.47
N PRO A 241 1.64 -14.14 -15.60
CA PRO A 241 2.93 -14.36 -16.25
C PRO A 241 4.14 -13.89 -15.42
N PHE A 242 3.93 -12.96 -14.49
CA PHE A 242 4.95 -12.44 -13.56
C PHE A 242 4.78 -12.96 -12.13
N GLY A 243 3.93 -13.97 -11.93
CA GLY A 243 3.72 -14.58 -10.62
C GLY A 243 5.00 -15.26 -10.14
N ALA A 244 5.43 -14.92 -8.93
CA ALA A 244 6.59 -15.51 -8.27
C ALA A 244 7.93 -15.37 -9.02
N THR A 245 8.07 -14.28 -9.79
CA THR A 245 9.29 -14.02 -10.59
C THR A 245 10.56 -14.08 -9.76
N GLY A 246 10.56 -13.52 -8.55
CA GLY A 246 11.74 -13.46 -7.69
C GLY A 246 12.23 -14.85 -7.29
N VAL A 247 11.36 -15.66 -6.68
CA VAL A 247 11.74 -17.01 -6.23
C VAL A 247 12.03 -17.97 -7.38
N LYS A 248 11.29 -17.87 -8.49
CA LYS A 248 11.58 -18.65 -9.71
C LYS A 248 12.96 -18.29 -10.27
N ARG A 249 13.32 -17.00 -10.25
CA ARG A 249 14.63 -16.55 -10.70
C ARG A 249 15.74 -17.06 -9.79
N LEU A 250 15.60 -16.93 -8.46
CA LEU A 250 16.56 -17.47 -7.48
C LEU A 250 16.88 -18.96 -7.73
N LYS A 251 15.85 -19.76 -8.03
CA LYS A 251 16.04 -21.18 -8.38
C LYS A 251 16.81 -21.34 -9.68
N SER A 252 16.43 -20.60 -10.72
CA SER A 252 17.06 -20.72 -12.05
C SER A 252 18.55 -20.36 -12.06
N ILE A 253 19.00 -19.50 -11.13
CA ILE A 253 20.40 -19.10 -10.99
C ILE A 253 21.14 -19.86 -9.88
N GLY A 254 20.50 -20.86 -9.26
CA GLY A 254 21.13 -21.73 -8.26
C GLY A 254 21.40 -21.08 -6.90
N LEU A 255 20.69 -20.00 -6.54
CA LEU A 255 20.76 -19.42 -5.18
C LEU A 255 19.84 -20.13 -4.19
N ILE A 256 18.84 -20.86 -4.68
CA ILE A 256 18.00 -21.79 -3.91
C ILE A 256 17.80 -23.07 -4.71
N ASP A 257 17.59 -24.19 -4.01
CA ASP A 257 17.50 -25.50 -4.66
C ASP A 257 16.10 -25.79 -5.22
N THR A 258 15.05 -25.35 -4.52
CA THR A 258 13.67 -25.75 -4.82
C THR A 258 12.68 -24.59 -4.74
N VAL A 259 11.64 -24.70 -5.55
CA VAL A 259 10.41 -23.89 -5.50
C VAL A 259 9.29 -24.92 -5.64
N PRO A 260 8.82 -25.51 -4.52
CA PRO A 260 7.84 -26.59 -4.52
C PRO A 260 6.47 -26.16 -5.09
N GLY A 261 6.17 -24.86 -5.09
CA GLY A 261 4.90 -24.31 -5.54
C GLY A 261 3.83 -24.31 -4.44
N MET A 262 2.86 -23.40 -4.55
CA MET A 262 1.79 -23.28 -3.56
C MET A 262 0.96 -24.57 -3.44
N LYS A 263 0.55 -24.91 -2.21
CA LYS A 263 -0.35 -26.05 -1.94
C LYS A 263 -1.82 -25.68 -2.05
N ALA A 264 -2.68 -26.69 -1.87
CA ALA A 264 -4.13 -26.52 -1.77
C ALA A 264 -4.53 -25.54 -0.65
N LEU A 265 -5.75 -25.00 -0.76
CA LEU A 265 -6.26 -23.99 0.15
C LEU A 265 -6.59 -24.57 1.53
N ASP A 266 -5.96 -24.01 2.55
CA ASP A 266 -6.29 -24.16 3.98
C ASP A 266 -6.01 -22.82 4.66
N MET A 267 -7.05 -22.04 4.94
CA MET A 267 -6.90 -20.67 5.46
C MET A 267 -6.25 -20.63 6.84
N ASN A 268 -6.60 -21.55 7.74
CA ASN A 268 -6.07 -21.52 9.11
C ASN A 268 -4.55 -21.73 9.11
N THR A 269 -4.09 -22.74 8.38
CA THR A 269 -2.65 -23.05 8.26
C THR A 269 -1.91 -22.02 7.41
N ALA A 270 -2.52 -21.55 6.32
CA ALA A 270 -1.90 -20.64 5.36
C ALA A 270 -1.47 -19.31 5.99
N GLU A 271 -2.39 -18.66 6.69
CA GLU A 271 -2.17 -17.29 7.16
C GLU A 271 -0.97 -17.21 8.09
N ASP A 272 -0.95 -18.10 9.09
CA ASP A 272 0.14 -18.18 10.05
C ASP A 272 1.46 -18.59 9.38
N ALA A 273 1.41 -19.54 8.44
CA ALA A 273 2.60 -19.98 7.71
C ALA A 273 3.23 -18.84 6.90
N ILE A 274 2.43 -18.05 6.17
CA ILE A 274 2.97 -16.97 5.35
C ILE A 274 3.54 -15.84 6.20
N VAL A 275 2.88 -15.50 7.31
CA VAL A 275 3.42 -14.53 8.29
C VAL A 275 4.75 -15.02 8.84
N ARG A 276 4.81 -16.27 9.30
CA ARG A 276 6.00 -16.88 9.91
C ARG A 276 7.16 -17.05 8.93
N HIS A 277 6.88 -17.32 7.67
CA HIS A 277 7.89 -17.66 6.66
C HIS A 277 8.29 -16.51 5.75
N THR A 278 7.60 -15.37 5.80
CA THR A 278 8.17 -14.11 5.30
C THR A 278 9.56 -13.97 5.93
N ARG A 279 10.62 -13.73 5.14
CA ARG A 279 12.02 -13.63 5.61
C ARG A 279 12.96 -13.14 4.52
N GLU A 280 14.19 -12.80 4.92
CA GLU A 280 15.34 -12.75 4.00
C GLU A 280 15.67 -14.19 3.58
N VAL A 281 15.36 -14.53 2.33
CA VAL A 281 15.50 -15.90 1.79
C VAL A 281 16.94 -16.17 1.38
N VAL A 282 17.58 -15.17 0.79
CA VAL A 282 19.02 -15.13 0.47
C VAL A 282 19.56 -13.76 0.84
N PRO A 283 20.88 -13.61 1.05
CA PRO A 283 21.44 -12.30 1.37
C PRO A 283 20.99 -11.23 0.37
N GLY A 284 20.38 -10.16 0.88
CA GLY A 284 19.90 -9.02 0.12
C GLY A 284 18.50 -9.17 -0.50
N MET A 285 17.81 -10.29 -0.31
CA MET A 285 16.45 -10.49 -0.84
C MET A 285 15.48 -11.08 0.18
N ILE A 286 14.45 -10.30 0.49
CA ILE A 286 13.31 -10.69 1.30
C ILE A 286 12.18 -11.13 0.38
N VAL A 287 11.47 -12.19 0.77
CA VAL A 287 10.25 -12.63 0.08
C VAL A 287 9.07 -12.48 1.03
N THR A 288 7.97 -11.95 0.52
CA THR A 288 6.79 -11.63 1.32
C THR A 288 5.48 -11.89 0.55
N GLY A 289 4.38 -12.01 1.29
CA GLY A 289 3.07 -12.27 0.69
C GLY A 289 2.98 -13.67 0.08
N MET A 290 2.11 -13.82 -0.93
CA MET A 290 1.85 -15.13 -1.54
C MET A 290 3.05 -15.75 -2.26
N GLU A 291 4.08 -14.98 -2.60
CA GLU A 291 5.32 -15.53 -3.18
C GLU A 291 6.06 -16.44 -2.18
N VAL A 292 5.85 -16.23 -0.87
CA VAL A 292 6.32 -17.14 0.19
C VAL A 292 5.71 -18.55 0.03
N ALA A 293 4.45 -18.64 -0.39
CA ALA A 293 3.78 -19.93 -0.58
C ALA A 293 4.47 -20.77 -1.67
N GLU A 294 5.03 -20.12 -2.69
CA GLU A 294 5.68 -20.77 -3.82
C GLU A 294 7.03 -21.37 -3.42
N ILE A 295 7.81 -20.66 -2.60
CA ILE A 295 9.13 -21.13 -2.15
C ILE A 295 9.04 -22.14 -1.00
N ASP A 296 8.09 -21.99 -0.08
CA ASP A 296 7.99 -22.86 1.10
C ASP A 296 6.94 -23.98 0.95
N GLY A 297 6.17 -23.98 -0.14
CA GLY A 297 5.10 -24.94 -0.36
C GLY A 297 4.02 -24.84 0.71
N ALA A 298 3.71 -23.61 1.12
CA ALA A 298 2.69 -23.33 2.11
C ALA A 298 1.29 -23.29 1.46
N PRO A 299 0.23 -23.53 2.25
CA PRO A 299 -1.12 -23.12 1.87
C PRO A 299 -1.21 -21.59 1.74
N ARG A 300 -2.18 -21.07 0.97
CA ARG A 300 -2.20 -19.67 0.46
C ARG A 300 -2.73 -18.57 1.41
N MET A 301 -1.92 -17.54 1.78
CA MET A 301 -2.32 -16.15 2.21
C MET A 301 -1.13 -15.13 2.26
N LYS A 302 -1.18 -14.00 3.00
CA LYS A 302 -0.34 -12.77 2.85
C LYS A 302 0.25 -12.20 4.18
N ALA A 303 1.48 -11.64 4.16
CA ALA A 303 2.12 -10.86 5.27
C ALA A 303 3.31 -9.97 4.79
N ALA A 304 3.90 -9.08 5.63
CA ALA A 304 4.79 -7.95 5.20
C ALA A 304 5.97 -7.44 6.10
N HIS A 305 6.31 -7.98 7.30
CA HIS A 305 7.00 -7.18 8.35
C HIS A 305 8.56 -7.12 8.42
N LEU A 306 9.36 -7.70 7.52
CA LEU A 306 10.80 -7.98 7.83
C LEU A 306 11.89 -7.09 7.22
N ALA A 307 11.54 -6.07 6.42
CA ALA A 307 12.53 -5.34 5.63
C ALA A 307 13.40 -4.32 6.39
N LEU A 308 12.94 -3.74 7.51
CA LEU A 308 13.77 -2.80 8.29
C LEU A 308 14.95 -3.51 8.98
N ARG A 309 14.72 -4.74 9.45
CA ARG A 309 15.76 -5.55 10.09
C ARG A 309 16.97 -5.81 9.19
N ALA A 310 16.73 -6.10 7.90
CA ALA A 310 17.79 -6.34 6.93
C ALA A 310 18.64 -5.09 6.63
N LEU A 311 18.15 -3.89 6.96
CA LEU A 311 18.89 -2.64 6.88
C LEU A 311 19.65 -2.30 8.18
N GLY A 312 19.61 -3.18 9.19
CA GLY A 312 20.17 -2.90 10.51
C GLY A 312 19.35 -1.89 11.32
N LEU A 313 18.07 -1.70 10.97
CA LEU A 313 17.16 -0.77 11.64
C LEU A 313 16.14 -1.54 12.51
N PRO A 314 15.72 -0.97 13.64
CA PRO A 314 14.73 -1.59 14.52
C PRO A 314 13.33 -1.54 13.88
N ASN A 315 12.52 -2.60 14.09
CA ASN A 315 11.13 -2.68 13.63
C ASN A 315 10.18 -2.11 14.68
N ALA A 316 8.98 -1.68 14.26
CA ALA A 316 7.92 -1.27 15.19
C ALA A 316 7.53 -2.38 16.19
N VAL A 317 7.61 -3.66 15.78
CA VAL A 317 7.39 -4.82 16.66
C VAL A 317 8.51 -5.02 17.69
N ASP A 318 9.73 -4.55 17.43
CA ASP A 318 10.83 -4.63 18.40
C ASP A 318 10.62 -3.67 19.59
N TYR A 319 9.78 -2.65 19.42
CA TYR A 319 9.38 -1.71 20.48
C TYR A 319 8.08 -2.10 21.19
N ALA A 320 7.30 -3.04 20.64
CA ALA A 320 6.01 -3.47 21.17
C ALA A 320 6.14 -4.59 22.22
N GLY A 321 7.04 -4.42 23.19
CA GLY A 321 7.36 -5.39 24.25
C GLY A 321 6.24 -5.74 25.24
N LYS A 322 4.97 -5.86 24.80
CA LYS A 322 3.83 -6.48 25.49
C LYS A 322 2.81 -7.13 24.53
N ILE A 323 3.23 -7.73 23.42
CA ILE A 323 2.36 -8.58 22.60
C ILE A 323 3.04 -9.94 22.36
N HIS A 324 2.51 -10.94 23.06
CA HIS A 324 2.69 -12.41 23.04
C HIS A 324 4.05 -13.07 22.66
N PRO A 325 4.50 -14.11 23.41
CA PRO A 325 5.86 -14.66 23.32
C PRO A 325 6.17 -15.56 22.10
N GLU A 326 5.26 -15.77 21.15
CA GLU A 326 5.46 -16.78 20.08
C GLU A 326 6.06 -16.23 18.77
N LEU A 327 6.48 -14.96 18.75
CA LEU A 327 7.18 -14.36 17.60
C LEU A 327 8.63 -13.93 17.92
N VAL A 328 9.12 -14.23 19.12
CA VAL A 328 10.52 -14.08 19.49
C VAL A 328 11.11 -15.48 19.49
N LEU A 329 11.76 -15.89 18.40
CA LEU A 329 12.87 -16.86 18.35
C LEU A 329 13.16 -17.27 16.89
N ALA A 330 14.13 -16.59 16.28
CA ALA A 330 15.02 -17.14 15.24
C ALA A 330 16.21 -16.19 15.01
N ALA A 331 16.86 -15.74 16.08
CA ALA A 331 18.12 -14.99 16.02
C ALA A 331 18.79 -14.90 17.40
N ALA A 332 19.28 -16.04 17.87
CA ALA A 332 20.26 -16.23 18.94
C ALA A 332 20.37 -17.77 19.03
N ASP A 333 21.49 -18.47 18.79
CA ASP A 333 22.89 -18.08 18.78
C ASP A 333 23.68 -19.03 17.85
N SER A 334 24.58 -18.47 17.06
CA SER A 334 25.78 -19.18 16.60
C SER A 334 26.92 -18.18 16.47
N ALA A 335 27.49 -17.80 17.60
CA ALA A 335 28.85 -17.28 17.68
C ALA A 335 29.37 -17.38 19.12
N GLU A 336 30.19 -18.40 19.41
CA GLU A 336 31.38 -18.16 20.21
C GLU A 336 32.59 -18.82 19.54
N VAL A 337 33.64 -18.02 19.46
CA VAL A 337 34.94 -18.24 18.83
C VAL A 337 35.87 -18.93 19.85
N ALA A 338 36.86 -19.65 19.31
CA ALA A 338 37.94 -20.34 20.01
C ALA A 338 38.69 -19.55 21.09
N GLU A 339 39.07 -20.25 22.16
CA GLU A 339 40.41 -20.23 22.75
C GLU A 339 40.77 -21.65 23.25
N ALA A 340 42.07 -21.99 23.13
CA ALA A 340 42.81 -23.26 23.32
C ALA A 340 42.90 -24.19 22.10
#